data_AF-A0A7J6RVW8-F1
#
_entry.id   AF-A0A7J6RVW8-F1
#
_cell.length_a   1.000
_cell.length_b   1.000
_cell.length_c   1.000
_cell.angle_alpha   90.00
_cell.angle_beta   90.00
_cell.angle_gamma   90.00
#
_symmetry.space_group_name_H-M   'P 1'
#
loop_
_entity.id
_entity.type
_entity.pdbx_description
1 polymer ?
#
loop_
_entity_poly.entity_id
_entity_poly.type
_entity_poly.pdbx_seq_one_letter_code
_entity_poly.pdbx_strand_id
1 'polypeptide(L)'
;GTVSNTFDFDGLVEDLPKSVNYATKGWVTEVKNQGLCGSCWAFSTTGALEGLHKNVSGELVSLSEEELIDCTWDYHNFGCFGGWMNVSFQYVADHGLESEKDYPYLSEYVPGHFSCHSDSSKDVIKAHSISHVNVKP
;
A
#
# COMPACT_ATOMS: atom_id res chain seq x y z
N GLY A 1 11.53 -22.37 -21.12
CA GLY A 1 10.72 -22.34 -19.88
C GLY A 1 10.61 -20.90 -19.46
N THR A 2 9.43 -20.33 -19.58
CA THR A 2 9.12 -18.95 -19.18
C THR A 2 7.91 -19.05 -18.27
N VAL A 3 8.14 -18.91 -16.97
CA VAL A 3 7.09 -18.80 -15.96
C VAL A 3 6.54 -17.39 -16.10
N SER A 4 5.33 -17.26 -16.61
CA SER A 4 4.59 -15.99 -16.59
C SER A 4 4.18 -15.74 -15.15
N ASN A 5 4.67 -14.66 -14.54
CA ASN A 5 4.26 -14.21 -13.21
C ASN A 5 2.94 -13.43 -13.23
N THR A 6 2.04 -13.75 -14.17
CA THR A 6 0.65 -13.32 -14.10
C THR A 6 -0.07 -14.33 -13.22
N PHE A 7 -0.62 -13.88 -12.09
CA PHE A 7 -1.72 -14.60 -11.43
C PHE A 7 -2.94 -14.51 -12.35
N ASP A 8 -2.91 -15.23 -13.48
CA ASP A 8 -4.12 -15.51 -14.22
C ASP A 8 -5.00 -16.39 -13.32
N PHE A 9 -6.27 -16.00 -13.20
CA PHE A 9 -7.24 -16.88 -12.57
C PHE A 9 -7.47 -18.04 -13.53
N ASP A 10 -6.89 -19.20 -13.21
CA ASP A 10 -7.01 -20.43 -14.01
C ASP A 10 -8.45 -21.01 -14.04
N GLY A 11 -9.41 -20.36 -13.36
CA GLY A 11 -10.81 -20.77 -13.31
C GLY A 11 -11.69 -20.10 -14.36
N LEU A 12 -12.92 -20.59 -14.49
CA LEU A 12 -13.92 -19.99 -15.37
C LEU A 12 -14.56 -18.79 -14.67
N VAL A 13 -15.02 -17.79 -15.43
CA VAL A 13 -15.76 -16.64 -14.87
C VAL A 13 -16.97 -17.11 -14.03
N GLU A 14 -17.56 -18.25 -14.36
CA GLU A 14 -18.66 -18.86 -13.60
C GLU A 14 -18.25 -19.36 -12.19
N ASP A 15 -16.96 -19.59 -11.96
CA ASP A 15 -16.39 -20.00 -10.67
C ASP A 15 -16.15 -18.81 -9.73
N LEU A 16 -16.26 -17.57 -10.24
CA LEU A 16 -16.09 -16.38 -9.41
C LEU A 16 -17.29 -16.22 -8.45
N PRO A 17 -17.05 -15.82 -7.20
CA PRO A 17 -18.13 -15.53 -6.28
C PRO A 17 -18.99 -14.38 -6.79
N LYS A 18 -20.32 -14.50 -6.66
CA LYS A 18 -21.27 -13.46 -7.06
C LYS A 18 -21.04 -12.11 -6.38
N SER A 19 -20.43 -12.12 -5.19
CA SER A 19 -20.01 -10.94 -4.46
C SER A 19 -18.83 -11.25 -3.54
N VAL A 20 -17.99 -10.23 -3.32
CA VAL A 20 -16.90 -10.29 -2.35
C VAL A 20 -16.98 -9.05 -1.47
N ASN A 21 -16.93 -9.26 -0.16
CA ASN A 21 -16.85 -8.18 0.82
C ASN A 21 -15.68 -8.47 1.77
N TYR A 22 -14.54 -7.81 1.52
CA TYR A 22 -13.34 -7.97 2.32
C TYR A 22 -13.48 -7.43 3.75
N ALA A 23 -14.34 -6.44 3.99
CA ALA A 23 -14.62 -5.95 5.34
C ALA A 23 -15.28 -7.05 6.19
N THR A 24 -16.30 -7.74 5.64
CA THR A 24 -16.93 -8.87 6.34
C THR A 24 -16.00 -10.08 6.53
N LYS A 25 -14.95 -10.19 5.71
CA LYS A 25 -13.89 -11.20 5.88
C LYS A 25 -12.87 -10.80 6.95
N GLY A 26 -12.92 -9.58 7.49
CA GLY A 26 -11.95 -9.05 8.45
C GLY A 26 -10.60 -8.72 7.82
N TRP A 27 -10.58 -8.30 6.55
CA TRP A 27 -9.37 -7.95 5.79
C TRP A 27 -9.19 -6.45 5.57
N VAL A 28 -10.01 -5.64 6.24
CA VAL A 28 -10.02 -4.18 6.10
C VAL A 28 -9.85 -3.61 7.50
N THR A 29 -8.87 -2.72 7.64
CA THR A 29 -8.63 -1.92 8.85
C THR A 29 -9.78 -0.94 9.08
N GLU A 30 -9.73 -0.20 10.19
CA GLU A 30 -10.69 0.89 10.41
C GLU A 30 -10.53 1.98 9.35
N VAL A 31 -11.61 2.70 9.05
CA VAL A 31 -11.57 3.84 8.12
C VAL A 31 -10.68 4.93 8.71
N LYS A 32 -9.63 5.32 7.97
CA LYS A 32 -8.71 6.40 8.35
C LYS A 32 -9.11 7.74 7.73
N ASN A 33 -8.43 8.82 8.12
CA ASN A 33 -8.72 10.19 7.67
C ASN A 33 -7.46 10.92 7.19
N GLN A 34 -7.38 11.20 5.88
CA GLN A 34 -6.24 11.92 5.27
C GLN A 34 -6.21 13.44 5.61
N GLY A 35 -7.25 13.98 6.21
CA GLY A 35 -7.31 15.41 6.54
C GLY A 35 -7.25 16.30 5.30
N LEU A 36 -6.46 17.38 5.38
CA LEU A 36 -6.30 18.37 4.31
C LEU A 36 -5.11 18.07 3.37
N CYS A 37 -4.41 16.96 3.59
CA CYS A 37 -3.29 16.53 2.77
C CYS A 37 -3.81 15.78 1.52
N GLY A 38 -3.24 16.07 0.34
CA GLY A 38 -3.50 15.35 -0.91
C GLY A 38 -2.84 13.96 -0.97
N SER A 39 -2.88 13.22 0.14
CA SER A 39 -2.22 11.92 0.36
C SER A 39 -3.10 10.71 0.03
N CYS A 40 -4.22 10.87 -0.68
CA CYS A 40 -5.13 9.76 -1.00
C CYS A 40 -4.42 8.58 -1.70
N TRP A 41 -3.35 8.85 -2.44
CA TRP A 41 -2.50 7.85 -3.06
C TRP A 41 -1.77 6.98 -2.02
N ALA A 42 -1.31 7.55 -0.91
CA ALA A 42 -0.70 6.81 0.19
C ALA A 42 -1.74 5.93 0.89
N PHE A 43 -2.90 6.50 1.25
CA PHE A 43 -4.02 5.75 1.85
C PHE A 43 -4.55 4.62 0.94
N SER A 44 -4.59 4.84 -0.37
CA SER A 44 -4.97 3.80 -1.32
C SER A 44 -3.92 2.69 -1.41
N THR A 45 -2.64 3.04 -1.27
CA THR A 45 -1.53 2.08 -1.30
C THR A 45 -1.53 1.23 -0.05
N THR A 46 -1.56 1.86 1.13
CA THR A 46 -1.59 1.18 2.43
C THR A 46 -2.82 0.29 2.53
N GLY A 47 -4.03 0.79 2.25
CA GLY A 47 -5.25 -0.02 2.35
C GLY A 47 -5.24 -1.29 1.47
N ALA A 48 -4.64 -1.22 0.28
CA ALA A 48 -4.44 -2.41 -0.57
C ALA A 48 -3.43 -3.39 0.03
N LEU A 49 -2.31 -2.87 0.57
CA LEU A 49 -1.25 -3.68 1.18
C LEU A 49 -1.66 -4.28 2.52
N GLU A 50 -2.49 -3.61 3.32
CA GLU A 50 -3.04 -4.12 4.57
C GLU A 50 -3.89 -5.37 4.33
N GLY A 51 -4.80 -5.30 3.34
CA GLY A 51 -5.62 -6.46 2.94
C GLY A 51 -4.80 -7.60 2.35
N LEU A 52 -3.78 -7.28 1.55
CA LEU A 52 -2.83 -8.27 1.03
C LEU A 52 -2.04 -8.93 2.16
N HIS A 53 -1.53 -8.14 3.11
CA HIS A 53 -0.79 -8.65 4.27
C HIS A 53 -1.68 -9.59 5.08
N LYS A 54 -2.92 -9.20 5.38
CA LYS A 54 -3.89 -10.07 6.05
C LYS A 54 -4.13 -11.38 5.31
N ASN A 55 -4.22 -11.37 3.98
CA ASN A 55 -4.39 -12.58 3.18
C ASN A 55 -3.17 -13.51 3.28
N VAL A 56 -1.95 -12.96 3.31
CA VAL A 56 -0.70 -13.74 3.25
C VAL A 56 -0.21 -14.18 4.64
N SER A 57 -0.20 -13.27 5.62
CA SER A 57 0.32 -13.52 6.97
C SER A 57 -0.75 -13.97 7.96
N GLY A 58 -2.02 -13.65 7.69
CA GLY A 58 -3.12 -13.82 8.64
C GLY A 58 -3.21 -12.68 9.67
N GLU A 59 -2.33 -11.68 9.64
CA GLU A 59 -2.30 -10.54 10.54
C GLU A 59 -2.90 -9.30 9.85
N LEU A 60 -3.80 -8.59 10.54
CA LEU A 60 -4.35 -7.32 10.03
C LEU A 60 -3.64 -6.20 10.78
N VAL A 61 -2.80 -5.45 10.09
CA VAL A 61 -2.01 -4.35 10.65
C VAL A 61 -2.36 -3.07 9.92
N SER A 62 -2.44 -1.95 10.64
CA SER A 62 -2.53 -0.61 10.06
C SER A 62 -1.13 -0.16 9.63
N LEU A 63 -0.93 0.13 8.36
CA LEU A 63 0.36 0.55 7.78
C LEU A 63 0.50 2.08 7.76
N SER A 64 1.74 2.57 7.75
CA SER A 64 2.06 4.00 7.76
C SER A 64 1.83 4.66 6.41
N GLU A 65 0.88 5.59 6.35
CA GLU A 65 0.76 6.50 5.21
C GLU A 65 1.84 7.59 5.20
N GLU A 66 2.31 8.01 6.38
CA GLU A 66 3.29 9.09 6.53
C GLU A 66 4.65 8.68 5.95
N GLU A 67 5.09 7.43 6.18
CA GLU A 67 6.35 6.95 5.62
C GLU A 67 6.33 7.04 4.08
N LEU A 68 5.20 6.70 3.44
CA LEU A 68 5.07 6.88 2.00
C LEU A 68 5.18 8.35 1.61
N ILE A 69 4.51 9.25 2.33
CA ILE A 69 4.51 10.70 2.08
C ILE A 69 5.94 11.28 2.15
N ASP A 70 6.73 10.83 3.13
CA ASP A 70 8.07 11.35 3.40
C ASP A 70 9.15 10.69 2.52
N CYS A 71 9.06 9.39 2.27
CA CYS A 71 10.16 8.60 1.73
C CYS A 71 10.10 8.37 0.20
N THR A 72 9.03 8.81 -0.47
CA THR A 72 8.83 8.51 -1.91
C THR A 72 9.04 9.70 -2.86
N TRP A 73 9.70 10.77 -2.40
CA TRP A 73 10.05 11.92 -3.25
C TRP A 73 10.94 11.53 -4.43
N ASP A 74 11.94 10.68 -4.19
CA ASP A 74 12.83 10.16 -5.25
C ASP A 74 12.10 9.19 -6.21
N TYR A 75 10.93 8.69 -5.81
CA TYR A 75 10.02 7.88 -6.63
C TYR A 75 8.99 8.72 -7.39
N HIS A 76 9.10 10.06 -7.37
CA HIS A 76 8.22 11.03 -8.03
C HIS A 76 6.80 11.13 -7.43
N ASN A 77 6.66 10.85 -6.13
CA ASN A 77 5.54 11.38 -5.35
C ASN A 77 5.91 12.75 -4.78
N PHE A 78 4.89 13.53 -4.43
CA PHE A 78 5.07 14.92 -3.99
C PHE A 78 4.35 15.16 -2.65
N GLY A 79 4.37 14.17 -1.76
CA GLY A 79 3.72 14.22 -0.45
C GLY A 79 2.24 14.64 -0.55
N CYS A 80 1.88 15.72 0.16
CA CYS A 80 0.53 16.26 0.16
C CYS A 80 0.10 16.95 -1.16
N PHE A 81 1.00 17.14 -2.14
CA PHE A 81 0.64 17.67 -3.46
C PHE A 81 0.14 16.59 -4.42
N GLY A 82 0.16 15.33 -4.00
CA GLY A 82 -0.28 14.19 -4.79
C GLY A 82 0.84 13.21 -5.10
N GLY A 83 0.46 12.09 -5.69
CA GLY A 83 1.33 10.96 -5.93
C GLY A 83 0.57 9.80 -6.56
N TRP A 84 1.27 8.68 -6.73
CA TRP A 84 0.78 7.51 -7.45
C TRP A 84 1.04 6.22 -6.68
N MET A 85 0.05 5.34 -6.68
CA MET A 85 0.11 4.06 -5.98
C MET A 85 1.17 3.13 -6.57
N ASN A 86 1.38 3.13 -7.89
CA ASN A 86 2.33 2.22 -8.53
C ASN A 86 3.78 2.46 -8.09
N VAL A 87 4.21 3.73 -7.94
CA VAL A 87 5.56 4.04 -7.46
C VAL A 87 5.68 3.81 -5.95
N SER A 88 4.57 3.96 -5.22
CA SER A 88 4.50 3.67 -3.79
C SER A 88 4.62 2.16 -3.53
N PHE A 89 3.96 1.32 -4.32
CA PHE A 89 4.18 -0.14 -4.27
C PHE A 89 5.64 -0.48 -4.55
N GLN A 90 6.28 0.20 -5.52
CA GLN A 90 7.70 -0.01 -5.84
C GLN A 90 8.61 0.31 -4.64
N TYR A 91 8.40 1.46 -3.99
CA TYR A 91 9.10 1.78 -2.74
C TYR A 91 8.98 0.67 -1.69
N VAL A 92 7.77 0.15 -1.46
CA VAL A 92 7.54 -0.92 -0.47
C VAL A 92 8.20 -2.25 -0.85
N ALA A 93 8.40 -2.50 -2.15
CA ALA A 93 9.17 -3.67 -2.60
C ALA A 93 10.67 -3.49 -2.33
N ASP A 94 11.19 -2.30 -2.58
CA ASP A 94 12.61 -2.00 -2.46
C ASP A 94 13.05 -1.87 -0.98
N HIS A 95 12.24 -1.19 -0.17
CA HIS A 95 12.57 -0.81 1.20
C HIS A 95 11.81 -1.66 2.21
N GLY A 96 10.48 -1.61 2.15
CA GLY A 96 9.58 -2.13 3.17
C GLY A 96 8.55 -1.06 3.53
N LEU A 97 7.73 -1.32 4.55
CA LEU A 97 6.86 -0.30 5.14
C LEU A 97 6.56 -0.62 6.60
N GLU A 98 6.66 0.40 7.45
CA GLU A 98 6.35 0.36 8.87
C GLU A 98 4.84 0.38 9.15
N SER A 99 4.49 0.09 10.40
CA SER A 99 3.13 0.23 10.90
C SER A 99 2.79 1.70 11.19
N GLU A 100 1.50 2.03 11.17
CA GLU A 100 0.98 3.33 11.62
C GLU A 100 1.36 3.62 13.09
N LYS A 101 1.58 2.58 13.90
CA LYS A 101 2.00 2.76 15.29
C LYS A 101 3.46 3.21 15.40
N ASP A 102 4.33 2.72 14.52
CA ASP A 102 5.77 2.95 14.57
C ASP A 102 6.18 4.21 13.80
N TYR A 103 5.42 4.55 12.75
CA TYR A 103 5.54 5.79 11.97
C TYR A 103 4.15 6.44 11.79
N PRO A 104 3.66 7.22 12.77
CA PRO A 104 2.29 7.73 12.77
C PRO A 104 1.99 8.84 11.76
N TYR A 105 0.75 8.88 11.29
CA TYR A 105 0.24 9.94 10.42
C TYR A 105 0.15 11.29 11.15
N LEU A 106 0.77 12.32 10.56
CA LEU A 106 0.84 13.65 11.17
C LEU A 106 -0.19 14.63 10.59
N SER A 107 -0.83 14.31 9.46
CA SER A 107 -1.97 15.06 8.89
C SER A 107 -1.74 16.53 8.54
N GLU A 108 -0.55 17.10 8.75
CA GLU A 108 -0.32 18.54 8.60
C GLU A 108 0.52 18.85 7.37
N TYR A 109 -0.04 19.68 6.49
CA TYR A 109 0.74 20.44 5.53
C TYR A 109 1.68 21.34 6.32
N VAL A 110 2.91 20.89 6.56
CA VAL A 110 3.99 21.73 7.08
C VAL A 110 4.86 22.12 5.90
N PRO A 111 5.10 23.42 5.65
CA PRO A 111 5.97 23.87 4.58
C PRO A 111 7.41 23.34 4.80
N GLY A 112 7.78 22.31 4.05
CA GLY A 112 9.10 21.69 4.12
C GLY A 112 9.02 20.22 3.69
N HIS A 113 10.08 19.75 3.04
CA HIS A 113 10.30 18.32 2.87
C HIS A 113 10.52 17.73 4.26
N PHE A 114 9.57 16.94 4.76
CA PHE A 114 9.84 16.11 5.93
C PHE A 114 10.94 15.12 5.56
N SER A 115 11.92 14.97 6.45
CA SER A 115 12.97 13.97 6.26
C SER A 115 12.37 12.58 6.42
N CYS A 116 12.57 11.72 5.43
CA CYS A 116 12.31 10.30 5.57
C CYS A 116 13.06 9.73 6.78
N HIS A 117 12.31 9.10 7.69
CA HIS A 117 12.84 8.53 8.94
C HIS A 117 12.61 7.02 9.04
N SER A 118 12.44 6.34 7.91
CA SER A 118 12.16 4.91 7.90
C SER A 118 13.25 4.10 8.60
N ASP A 119 12.81 3.13 9.39
CA ASP A 119 13.64 2.19 10.12
C ASP A 119 13.28 0.77 9.68
N SER A 120 14.09 0.22 8.77
CA SER A 120 13.88 -1.12 8.22
C SER A 120 13.80 -2.25 9.27
N SER A 121 14.22 -2.01 10.51
CA SER A 121 14.06 -2.98 11.60
C SER A 121 12.62 -3.06 12.14
N LYS A 122 11.75 -2.13 11.75
CA LYS A 122 10.34 -2.02 12.15
C LYS A 122 9.36 -2.28 11.00
N ASP A 123 9.85 -2.55 9.80
CA ASP A 123 9.01 -2.87 8.65
C ASP A 123 8.10 -4.06 8.96
N VAL A 124 6.79 -3.89 8.74
CA VAL A 124 5.79 -4.95 8.88
C VAL A 124 5.63 -5.71 7.57
N ILE A 125 5.81 -5.01 6.45
CA ILE A 125 5.71 -5.60 5.13
C ILE A 125 6.94 -5.30 4.29
N LYS A 126 7.30 -6.27 3.45
CA LYS A 126 8.25 -6.08 2.36
C LYS A 126 7.72 -6.82 1.15
N ALA A 127 7.30 -6.08 0.13
CA ALA A 127 6.77 -6.72 -1.07
C ALA A 127 7.89 -7.46 -1.80
N HIS A 128 7.72 -8.76 -2.03
CA HIS A 128 8.78 -9.58 -2.65
C HIS A 128 8.95 -9.33 -4.15
N SER A 129 7.87 -8.92 -4.84
CA SER A 129 7.87 -8.65 -6.28
C SER A 129 6.63 -7.85 -6.68
N ILE A 130 6.77 -7.01 -7.72
CA ILE A 130 5.64 -6.32 -8.36
C ILE A 130 5.48 -6.83 -9.78
N SER A 131 4.28 -7.26 -10.13
CA SER A 131 3.89 -7.66 -11.48
C SER A 131 2.86 -6.68 -12.02
N HIS A 132 3.12 -6.13 -13.21
CA HIS A 132 2.14 -5.29 -13.91
C HIS A 132 1.26 -6.20 -14.77
N VAL A 133 -0.05 -6.19 -14.51
CA VAL A 133 -1.03 -6.95 -15.29
C VAL A 133 -1.76 -6.00 -16.22
N ASN A 134 -1.63 -6.22 -17.52
CA ASN A 134 -2.39 -5.47 -18.52
C ASN A 134 -3.80 -6.06 -18.60
N VAL A 135 -4.78 -5.37 -18.01
CA VAL A 135 -6.18 -5.72 -18.19
C VAL A 135 -6.61 -5.22 -19.57
N LYS A 136 -6.84 -6.14 -20.50
CA LYS A 136 -7.50 -5.81 -21.76
C LYS A 136 -9.00 -5.61 -21.48
N PRO A 137 -9.61 -4.52 -21.98
CA PRO A 137 -11.04 -4.31 -21.83
C PRO A 137 -11.88 -5.42 -22.47
#